data_AF-A0A2G5VQP5-F1
#
_entry.id   AF-A0A2G5VQP5-F1
#
_cell.length_a   1.000
_cell.length_b   1.000
_cell.length_c   1.000
_cell.angle_alpha   90.00
_cell.angle_beta   90.00
_cell.angle_gamma   90.00
#
_symmetry.space_group_name_H-M   'P 1'
#
loop_
_entity.id
_entity.type
_entity.pdbx_description
1 polymer ?
#
loop_
_entity_poly.entity_id
_entity_poly.type
_entity_poly.pdbx_seq_one_letter_code
_entity_poly.pdbx_strand_id
1 'polypeptide(L)'
;MYSVSSKTNGMGAFVDDYYFDPIVSRFPLFNNTYPVYATTVQVSGSGTKNLPNLYLPNPYPYYIAITYQDHVPIDSFQSINLRWANPNDSGNFEVNLNDVSSVYYSGTYAHDFFMFNATNYNMTLDYNYSGMDVQNLQIRIYSKTPLNNWLPFSD
;
A
#
# COMPACT_ATOMS: atom_id res chain seq x y z
N MET A 1 17.11 2.80 4.16
CA MET A 1 16.49 2.38 2.88
C MET A 1 15.05 2.85 2.74
N TYR A 2 14.19 2.68 3.75
CA TYR A 2 12.79 3.12 3.70
C TYR A 2 12.59 4.60 3.32
N SER A 3 13.35 5.52 3.94
CA SER A 3 13.29 6.95 3.58
C SER A 3 13.66 7.23 2.12
N VAL A 4 14.59 6.46 1.55
CA VAL A 4 14.98 6.60 0.14
C VAL A 4 13.85 6.10 -0.77
N SER A 5 13.28 4.92 -0.49
CA SER A 5 12.18 4.38 -1.29
C SER A 5 10.93 5.27 -1.22
N SER A 6 10.66 5.92 -0.08
CA SER A 6 9.58 6.90 0.05
C SER A 6 9.72 8.05 -0.94
N LYS A 7 10.94 8.59 -1.08
CA LYS A 7 11.24 9.75 -1.93
C LYS A 7 11.31 9.43 -3.42
N THR A 8 11.54 8.17 -3.78
CA THR A 8 11.69 7.73 -5.18
C THR A 8 10.49 6.93 -5.69
N ASN A 9 9.34 7.00 -5.02
CA ASN A 9 8.14 6.19 -5.29
C ASN A 9 8.39 4.68 -5.27
N GLY A 10 9.51 4.25 -4.69
CA GLY A 10 9.82 2.85 -4.48
C GLY A 10 8.99 2.25 -3.35
N MET A 11 9.27 0.97 -3.06
CA MET A 11 8.69 0.24 -1.94
C MET A 11 9.81 -0.33 -1.08
N GLY A 12 9.73 -0.11 0.24
CA GLY A 12 10.64 -0.69 1.22
C GLY A 12 9.84 -1.46 2.27
N ALA A 13 10.19 -2.72 2.50
CA ALA A 13 9.52 -3.56 3.48
C ALA A 13 10.53 -4.23 4.40
N PHE A 14 10.10 -4.49 5.63
CA PHE A 14 10.79 -5.41 6.54
C PHE A 14 10.00 -6.70 6.53
N VAL A 15 10.66 -7.84 6.35
CA VAL A 15 10.04 -9.17 6.28
C VAL A 15 10.86 -10.12 7.13
N ASP A 16 10.22 -11.12 7.70
CA ASP A 16 10.94 -12.19 8.41
C ASP A 16 11.77 -13.00 7.39
N ASP A 17 13.03 -13.27 7.74
CA ASP A 17 13.95 -14.04 6.91
C ASP A 17 13.37 -15.40 6.51
N TYR A 18 12.60 -16.04 7.39
CA TYR A 18 11.97 -17.33 7.11
C TYR A 18 10.95 -17.25 5.95
N TYR A 19 10.32 -16.09 5.75
CA TYR A 19 9.35 -15.85 4.68
C TYR A 19 9.91 -15.00 3.53
N PHE A 20 11.22 -14.75 3.50
CA PHE A 20 11.81 -13.87 2.48
C PHE A 20 11.54 -14.38 1.05
N ASP A 21 11.78 -15.67 0.78
CA ASP A 21 11.57 -16.28 -0.55
C ASP A 21 10.12 -16.15 -1.06
N PRO A 22 9.07 -16.55 -0.31
CA PRO A 22 7.71 -16.36 -0.77
C PRO A 22 7.33 -14.88 -0.90
N ILE A 23 7.80 -14.00 -0.01
CA ILE A 23 7.42 -12.57 -0.05
C ILE A 23 8.12 -11.81 -1.19
N VAL A 24 9.39 -12.10 -1.51
CA VAL A 24 10.08 -11.41 -2.62
C VAL A 24 9.41 -11.69 -3.96
N SER A 25 8.87 -12.90 -4.15
CA SER A 25 8.07 -13.25 -5.34
C SER A 25 6.77 -12.44 -5.47
N ARG A 26 6.24 -11.96 -4.34
CA ARG A 26 5.06 -11.11 -4.21
C ARG A 26 5.40 -9.62 -4.17
N PHE A 27 6.68 -9.26 -4.20
CA PHE A 27 7.03 -7.88 -4.43
C PHE A 27 6.74 -7.52 -5.90
N PRO A 28 6.36 -6.27 -6.21
CA PRO A 28 6.02 -5.81 -7.56
C PRO A 28 7.25 -5.67 -8.48
N LEU A 29 8.04 -6.75 -8.59
CA LEU A 29 9.30 -6.82 -9.31
C LEU A 29 9.21 -7.64 -10.60
N PHE A 30 8.24 -8.56 -10.71
CA PHE A 30 8.21 -9.53 -11.81
C PHE A 30 6.98 -9.45 -12.72
N ASN A 31 5.77 -9.27 -12.17
CA ASN A 31 4.52 -9.38 -12.95
C ASN A 31 3.80 -8.03 -13.13
N ASN A 32 3.70 -7.23 -12.07
CA ASN A 32 3.10 -5.88 -12.09
C ASN A 32 4.17 -4.88 -11.69
N THR A 33 4.99 -4.47 -12.64
CA THR A 33 6.20 -3.69 -12.39
C THR A 33 6.02 -2.19 -12.62
N TYR A 34 4.88 -1.78 -13.17
CA TYR A 34 4.62 -0.39 -13.51
C TYR A 34 3.78 0.27 -12.42
N PRO A 35 4.37 1.13 -11.56
CA PRO A 35 3.59 1.87 -10.58
C PRO A 35 2.68 2.86 -11.31
N VAL A 36 1.39 2.80 -11.02
CA VAL A 36 0.36 3.71 -11.55
C VAL A 36 -0.19 4.64 -10.47
N TYR A 37 0.15 4.38 -9.22
CA TYR A 37 -0.16 5.22 -8.07
C TYR A 37 0.92 5.04 -7.00
N ALA A 38 1.35 6.15 -6.41
CA ALA A 38 2.28 6.14 -5.29
C ALA A 38 1.93 7.28 -4.34
N THR A 39 1.75 6.95 -3.07
CA THR A 39 1.64 7.94 -2.00
C THR A 39 2.35 7.46 -0.74
N THR A 40 3.08 8.36 -0.11
CA THR A 40 3.71 8.12 1.19
C THR A 40 3.02 9.02 2.20
N VAL A 41 2.58 8.46 3.32
CA VAL A 41 1.84 9.23 4.34
C VAL A 41 2.36 8.98 5.74
N GLN A 42 2.33 10.04 6.54
CA GLN A 42 2.51 9.98 7.99
C GLN A 42 1.16 9.95 8.70
N VAL A 43 1.02 9.03 9.65
CA VAL A 43 -0.17 8.87 10.51
C VAL A 43 0.24 8.64 11.95
N SER A 44 -0.64 8.90 12.91
CA SER A 44 -0.42 8.69 14.35
C SER A 44 -1.76 8.48 15.05
N GLY A 45 -1.81 7.55 16.01
CA GLY A 45 -3.04 7.15 16.69
C GLY A 45 -4.04 6.48 15.75
N SER A 46 -5.30 6.91 15.82
CA SER A 46 -6.38 6.36 14.98
C SER A 46 -7.09 7.50 14.24
N GLY A 47 -7.52 7.24 13.01
CA GLY A 47 -8.25 8.22 12.23
C GLY A 47 -8.46 7.84 10.78
N THR A 48 -8.90 8.82 10.00
CA THR A 48 -9.11 8.71 8.55
C THR A 48 -8.31 9.79 7.85
N LYS A 49 -7.61 9.44 6.78
CA LYS A 49 -6.84 10.36 5.94
C LYS A 49 -7.31 10.30 4.50
N ASN A 50 -7.61 11.46 3.92
CA ASN A 50 -7.80 11.55 2.47
C ASN A 50 -6.45 11.45 1.77
N LEU A 51 -6.40 10.62 0.72
CA LEU A 51 -5.21 10.43 -0.11
C LEU A 51 -5.43 11.10 -1.48
N PRO A 52 -4.37 11.31 -2.28
CA PRO A 52 -4.53 11.73 -3.66
C PRO A 52 -5.47 10.79 -4.43
N ASN A 53 -6.31 11.35 -5.31
CA ASN A 53 -7.21 10.53 -6.12
C ASN A 53 -6.43 9.59 -7.04
N LEU A 54 -7.02 8.42 -7.27
CA LEU A 54 -6.48 7.39 -8.16
C LEU A 54 -7.16 7.51 -9.52
N TYR A 55 -6.39 7.71 -10.58
CA TYR A 55 -6.89 7.63 -11.96
C TYR A 55 -6.35 6.39 -12.64
N LEU A 56 -7.24 5.56 -13.20
CA LEU A 56 -6.88 4.35 -13.91
C LEU A 56 -7.44 4.38 -15.35
N PRO A 57 -6.60 4.18 -16.38
CA PRO A 57 -7.05 4.29 -17.77
C PRO A 57 -7.72 3.02 -18.31
N ASN A 58 -7.58 1.87 -17.64
CA ASN A 58 -8.06 0.58 -18.13
C ASN A 58 -8.74 -0.23 -17.03
N PRO A 59 -9.75 -1.05 -17.36
CA PRO A 59 -10.44 -1.89 -16.39
C PRO A 59 -9.69 -3.23 -16.20
N TYR A 60 -8.63 -3.21 -15.40
CA TYR A 60 -7.75 -4.36 -15.15
C TYR A 60 -7.68 -4.74 -13.67
N PRO A 61 -7.19 -5.95 -13.35
CA PRO A 61 -6.70 -6.23 -12.02
C PRO A 61 -5.43 -5.41 -11.77
N TYR A 62 -5.44 -4.62 -10.70
CA TYR A 62 -4.29 -3.86 -10.22
C TYR A 62 -3.76 -4.49 -8.94
N TYR A 63 -2.44 -4.44 -8.79
CA TYR A 63 -1.76 -4.97 -7.63
C TYR A 63 -1.53 -3.86 -6.61
N ILE A 64 -2.20 -3.95 -5.46
CA ILE A 64 -2.00 -3.01 -4.37
C ILE A 64 -0.91 -3.57 -3.45
N ALA A 65 0.01 -2.71 -3.05
CA ALA A 65 1.05 -3.02 -2.09
C ALA A 65 1.12 -1.89 -1.06
N ILE A 66 1.13 -2.26 0.22
CA ILE A 66 1.11 -1.33 1.35
C ILE A 66 2.17 -1.75 2.37
N THR A 67 2.93 -0.79 2.86
CA THR A 67 3.62 -0.92 4.14
C THR A 67 2.87 -0.13 5.19
N TYR A 68 2.55 -0.76 6.31
CA TYR A 68 1.78 -0.13 7.37
C TYR A 68 2.66 0.51 8.46
N GLN A 69 3.96 0.24 8.49
CA GLN A 69 4.92 0.98 9.32
C GLN A 69 6.34 0.87 8.74
N ASP A 70 7.25 1.74 9.18
CA ASP A 70 8.62 1.87 8.68
C ASP A 70 9.70 1.36 9.63
N HIS A 71 9.30 0.64 10.67
CA HIS A 71 10.20 0.06 11.65
C HIS A 71 9.76 -1.35 12.04
N VAL A 72 10.63 -2.04 12.76
CA VAL A 72 10.35 -3.28 13.50
C VAL A 72 10.82 -3.09 14.96
N PRO A 73 10.20 -3.74 15.95
CA PRO A 73 9.08 -4.70 15.85
C PRO A 73 7.75 -4.04 15.47
N ILE A 74 6.74 -4.87 15.15
CA ILE A 74 5.35 -4.44 14.93
C ILE A 74 4.65 -4.44 16.28
N ASP A 75 4.68 -3.28 16.93
CA ASP A 75 4.28 -3.08 18.33
C ASP A 75 3.01 -2.25 18.48
N SER A 76 2.78 -1.30 17.57
CA SER A 76 1.68 -0.34 17.66
C SER A 76 0.57 -0.57 16.64
N PHE A 77 0.86 -1.19 15.48
CA PHE A 77 -0.13 -1.45 14.43
C PHE A 77 -1.34 -2.22 14.96
N GLN A 78 -2.56 -1.76 14.67
CA GLN A 78 -3.80 -2.48 14.96
C GLN A 78 -4.53 -2.85 13.67
N SER A 79 -4.76 -1.85 12.81
CA SER A 79 -5.35 -2.05 11.49
C SER A 79 -5.13 -0.88 10.55
N ILE A 80 -5.21 -1.18 9.25
CA ILE A 80 -5.43 -0.21 8.18
C ILE A 80 -6.55 -0.69 7.27
N ASN A 81 -7.27 0.24 6.67
CA ASN A 81 -8.23 -0.03 5.64
C ASN A 81 -8.10 1.04 4.53
N LEU A 82 -7.49 0.65 3.41
CA LEU A 82 -7.41 1.49 2.22
C LEU A 82 -8.72 1.35 1.44
N ARG A 83 -9.42 2.46 1.24
CA ARG A 83 -10.73 2.49 0.60
C ARG A 83 -10.68 3.33 -0.67
N TRP A 84 -11.44 2.90 -1.66
CA TRP A 84 -11.62 3.63 -2.91
C TRP A 84 -13.10 3.68 -3.26
N ALA A 85 -13.53 4.83 -3.78
CA ALA A 85 -14.91 5.00 -4.21
C ALA A 85 -15.02 5.98 -5.37
N ASN A 86 -15.98 5.70 -6.25
CA ASN A 86 -16.53 6.62 -7.23
C ASN A 86 -18.07 6.49 -7.19
N PRO A 87 -18.85 7.31 -7.92
CA PRO A 87 -20.31 7.25 -7.85
C PRO A 87 -20.96 5.89 -8.18
N ASN A 88 -20.26 5.02 -8.91
CA ASN A 88 -20.79 3.75 -9.43
C ASN A 88 -20.10 2.49 -8.87
N ASP A 89 -18.98 2.63 -8.17
CA ASP A 89 -18.13 1.52 -7.73
C ASP A 89 -17.30 1.90 -6.50
N SER A 90 -17.05 0.92 -5.63
CA SER A 90 -16.27 1.10 -4.42
C SER A 90 -15.67 -0.22 -3.97
N GLY A 91 -14.54 -0.14 -3.27
CA GLY A 91 -13.91 -1.30 -2.66
C GLY A 91 -12.96 -0.88 -1.56
N ASN A 92 -12.34 -1.89 -0.94
CA ASN A 92 -11.39 -1.67 0.12
C ASN A 92 -10.38 -2.81 0.26
N PHE A 93 -9.25 -2.50 0.88
CA PHE A 93 -8.21 -3.44 1.28
C PHE A 93 -7.92 -3.23 2.76
N GLU A 94 -8.39 -4.15 3.58
CA GLU A 94 -8.22 -4.16 5.03
C GLU A 94 -7.07 -5.11 5.43
N VAL A 95 -6.26 -4.66 6.39
CA VAL A 95 -5.22 -5.45 7.04
C VAL A 95 -5.33 -5.18 8.54
N ASN A 96 -5.38 -6.24 9.34
CA ASN A 96 -5.40 -6.15 10.80
C ASN A 96 -4.33 -7.07 11.43
N LEU A 97 -4.20 -7.03 12.75
CA LEU A 97 -3.24 -7.84 13.50
C LEU A 97 -3.27 -9.34 13.19
N ASN A 98 -4.44 -9.91 12.89
CA ASN A 98 -4.52 -11.34 12.58
C ASN A 98 -3.81 -11.65 11.25
N ASP A 99 -3.91 -10.74 10.28
CA ASP A 99 -3.26 -10.86 8.98
C ASP A 99 -1.74 -10.83 9.13
N VAL A 100 -1.21 -9.89 9.93
CA VAL A 100 0.22 -9.74 10.24
C VAL A 100 0.84 -10.99 10.85
N SER A 101 0.05 -11.75 11.63
CA SER A 101 0.51 -13.00 12.23
C SER A 101 0.42 -14.22 11.29
N SER A 102 -0.12 -14.04 10.08
CA SER A 102 -0.31 -15.12 9.11
C SER A 102 0.93 -15.37 8.25
N VAL A 103 1.08 -16.59 7.73
CA VAL A 103 2.10 -16.96 6.74
C VAL A 103 2.05 -16.13 5.43
N TYR A 104 0.96 -15.39 5.18
CA TYR A 104 0.75 -14.64 3.95
C TYR A 104 1.25 -13.19 4.03
N TYR A 105 1.41 -12.66 5.24
CA TYR A 105 1.89 -11.31 5.51
C TYR A 105 3.01 -11.41 6.53
N SER A 106 4.24 -11.14 6.10
CA SER A 106 5.40 -11.19 6.98
C SER A 106 5.99 -9.81 7.13
N GLY A 107 6.29 -9.44 8.38
CA GLY A 107 6.77 -8.10 8.71
C GLY A 107 5.79 -7.04 8.19
N THR A 108 6.28 -5.91 7.71
CA THR A 108 5.47 -4.69 7.51
C THR A 108 4.69 -4.61 6.20
N TYR A 109 4.69 -5.67 5.39
CA TYR A 109 4.21 -5.65 4.00
C TYR A 109 2.90 -6.39 3.78
N ALA A 110 1.94 -5.72 3.15
CA ALA A 110 0.68 -6.29 2.70
C ALA A 110 0.45 -6.03 1.21
N HIS A 111 -0.21 -6.97 0.54
CA HIS A 111 -0.48 -6.89 -0.89
C HIS A 111 -1.69 -7.74 -1.28
N ASP A 112 -2.40 -7.32 -2.33
CA ASP A 112 -3.40 -8.16 -3.01
C ASP A 112 -3.77 -7.59 -4.40
N PHE A 113 -4.57 -8.34 -5.16
CA PHE A 113 -5.15 -7.94 -6.43
C PHE A 113 -6.59 -7.47 -6.28
N PHE A 114 -6.90 -6.32 -6.88
CA PHE A 114 -8.26 -5.81 -6.93
C PHE A 114 -8.62 -5.40 -8.36
N MET A 115 -9.87 -5.68 -8.74
CA MET A 115 -10.43 -5.21 -10.01
C MET A 115 -10.85 -3.76 -9.87
N PHE A 116 -10.44 -2.93 -10.82
CA PHE A 116 -10.88 -1.55 -10.95
C PHE A 116 -11.51 -1.30 -12.32
N ASN A 117 -12.38 -0.29 -12.39
CA ASN A 117 -12.88 0.26 -13.64
C ASN A 117 -11.92 1.35 -14.18
N ALA A 118 -12.04 1.66 -15.47
CA ALA A 118 -11.29 2.74 -16.11
C ALA A 118 -11.86 4.12 -15.74
N THR A 119 -11.53 4.63 -14.55
CA THR A 119 -12.10 5.88 -14.01
C THR A 119 -11.24 6.48 -12.89
N ASN A 120 -11.74 7.56 -12.29
CA ASN A 120 -11.20 8.18 -11.09
C ASN A 120 -11.85 7.61 -9.83
N TYR A 121 -11.06 7.37 -8.80
CA TYR A 121 -11.49 6.99 -7.47
C TYR A 121 -10.98 7.99 -6.44
N ASN A 122 -11.87 8.39 -5.54
CA ASN A 122 -11.47 9.04 -4.30
C ASN A 122 -10.87 7.98 -3.38
N MET A 123 -9.69 8.27 -2.84
CA MET A 123 -8.91 7.35 -2.01
C MET A 123 -8.91 7.85 -0.57
N THR A 124 -9.22 6.96 0.37
CA THR A 124 -9.16 7.26 1.81
C THR A 124 -8.49 6.12 2.57
N LEU A 125 -7.75 6.44 3.62
CA LEU A 125 -7.11 5.48 4.50
C LEU A 125 -7.68 5.63 5.90
N ASP A 126 -8.38 4.59 6.37
CA ASP A 126 -8.69 4.44 7.78
C ASP A 126 -7.50 3.71 8.45
N TYR A 127 -7.04 4.19 9.59
CA TYR A 127 -5.87 3.64 10.27
C TYR A 127 -6.06 3.63 11.79
N ASN A 128 -5.44 2.65 12.44
CA ASN A 128 -5.50 2.49 13.88
C ASN A 128 -4.17 1.95 14.42
N TYR A 129 -3.58 2.72 15.34
CA TYR A 129 -2.39 2.36 16.11
C TYR A 129 -2.69 2.54 17.60
N SER A 130 -2.14 1.66 18.45
CA SER A 130 -2.32 1.71 19.91
C SER A 130 -1.55 2.85 20.61
N GLY A 131 -0.68 3.55 19.88
CA GLY A 131 0.14 4.66 20.38
C GLY A 131 0.07 5.91 19.50
N MET A 132 0.78 6.96 19.93
CA MET A 132 0.82 8.26 19.24
C MET A 132 2.10 8.48 18.43
N ASP A 133 2.98 7.48 18.33
CA ASP A 133 4.17 7.58 17.49
C ASP A 133 3.79 7.71 16.02
N VAL A 134 4.59 8.47 15.28
CA VAL A 134 4.35 8.70 13.86
C VAL A 134 4.80 7.49 13.06
N GLN A 135 3.88 6.97 12.25
CA GLN A 135 4.11 5.84 11.35
C GLN A 135 4.19 6.33 9.92
N ASN A 136 5.25 5.93 9.20
CA ASN A 136 5.40 6.24 7.79
C ASN A 136 4.90 5.06 6.95
N LEU A 137 3.90 5.29 6.09
CA LEU A 137 3.28 4.27 5.25
C LEU A 137 3.60 4.53 3.79
N GLN A 138 3.89 3.48 3.02
CA GLN A 138 4.00 3.54 1.56
C GLN A 138 2.84 2.76 0.96
N ILE A 139 2.02 3.44 0.16
CA ILE A 139 0.92 2.84 -0.59
C ILE A 139 1.25 2.94 -2.07
N ARG A 140 1.26 1.81 -2.76
CA ARG A 140 1.61 1.70 -4.16
C ARG A 140 0.58 0.84 -4.88
N ILE A 141 0.22 1.23 -6.09
CA ILE A 141 -0.64 0.42 -6.98
C ILE A 141 0.11 0.21 -8.28
N TYR A 142 0.16 -1.04 -8.74
CA TYR A 142 0.90 -1.46 -9.92
C TYR A 142 0.00 -2.08 -10.97
N SER A 143 0.43 -1.94 -12.21
CA SER A 143 -0.19 -2.49 -13.40
C SER A 143 0.81 -3.36 -14.17
N LYS A 144 0.28 -4.18 -15.08
CA LYS A 144 1.06 -4.86 -16.12
C LYS A 144 1.46 -3.94 -17.27
N THR A 145 0.82 -2.78 -17.38
CA THR A 145 1.08 -1.78 -18.42
C THR A 145 1.38 -0.42 -17.81
N PRO A 146 2.32 0.34 -18.39
CA PRO A 146 2.68 1.66 -17.88
C PRO A 146 1.58 2.71 -18.14
N LEU A 147 1.62 3.79 -17.36
CA LEU A 147 0.95 5.03 -17.72
C LEU A 147 1.77 5.80 -18.78
N ASN A 148 1.13 6.73 -19.47
CA ASN A 148 1.80 7.62 -20.43
C ASN A 148 2.57 8.77 -19.76
N ASN A 149 2.57 8.83 -18.43
CA ASN A 149 3.22 9.86 -17.63
C ASN A 149 3.98 9.25 -16.46
N TRP A 150 5.00 9.96 -15.98
CA TRP A 150 5.66 9.64 -14.72
C TRP A 150 4.75 9.97 -13.53
N LEU A 151 4.89 9.22 -12.45
CA LEU A 151 4.29 9.58 -11.17
C LEU A 151 5.07 10.75 -10.55
N PRO A 152 4.39 11.73 -9.95
CA PRO A 152 5.07 12.78 -9.19
C PRO A 152 5.86 12.14 -8.05
N PHE A 153 7.04 12.67 -7.73
CA PHE A 153 7.74 12.24 -6.53
C PHE A 153 6.94 12.61 -5.28
N SER A 154 6.98 11.72 -4.28
CA SER A 154 6.44 12.00 -2.96
C SER A 154 7.48 12.84 -2.20
N ASP A 155 7.23 14.16 -2.06
CA ASP A 155 8.05 15.05 -1.22
C ASP A 155 7.81 14.82 0.28
#